data_AF-A0A835YGA0-F1
#
_entry.id   AF-A0A835YGA0-F1
#
_cell.length_a   1.000
_cell.length_b   1.000
_cell.length_c   1.000
_cell.angle_alpha   90.00
_cell.angle_beta   90.00
_cell.angle_gamma   90.00
#
_symmetry.space_group_name_H-M   'P 1'
#
loop_
_entity.id
_entity.type
_entity.pdbx_description
1 polymer ?
#
loop_
_entity_poly.entity_id
_entity_poly.type
_entity_poly.pdbx_seq_one_letter_code
_entity_poly.pdbx_strand_id
1 'polypeptide(L)'
;MTRREYRARAAALLALVLVPGALGGQDSGNAATTVILRSGRIDLTPASERASRRSLLPAGDEPPQLFLVSLAAGGTGRAFRSDVLAGGGHVVGYIPDETVMVWGPPGPMEDVASKHGANMAAFPASHKAPGELRREVEAAGARARDRKRAGLASRSSSAAQAANRNLWQDPDLAGYQTWLPATRSGAPSGRKLKEDDGPRLYGIQIQIVPALLPEALLDIEKQWPDLLASALGRTGASEPCRPKTEDMDLPHAKGSAWLRVYLCAEDLSSGLQWLLDQAETMWAEPLYRIVGDNARAEWILQTGALTRERQNNPLTHNRPYWRAGLMGNREIVHVVDTGLDLAHCHFVDDAFNPVTLYNASLASVSTLPDWRATNHRKIVYYVAANGNLYYGDESGHGTHVTGSVLGAIGNGDNKFSLDLGTGSAPMARASVMDAGVRFNFI
;
A
#
# COMPACT_ATOMS: atom_id res chain seq x y z
N MET A 1 -0.59 -33.20 -1.46
CA MET A 1 -1.02 -32.97 -0.06
C MET A 1 -2.54 -32.96 -0.04
N THR A 2 -3.16 -33.92 0.63
CA THR A 2 -4.62 -34.13 0.56
C THR A 2 -5.36 -33.26 1.58
N ARG A 3 -6.63 -32.91 1.32
CA ARG A 3 -7.50 -32.19 2.28
C ARG A 3 -7.56 -32.85 3.68
N ARG A 4 -7.29 -34.14 3.76
CA ARG A 4 -7.23 -34.91 5.02
C ARG A 4 -5.96 -34.62 5.81
N GLU A 5 -4.82 -34.44 5.14
CA GLU A 5 -3.54 -34.10 5.76
C GLU A 5 -3.52 -32.66 6.31
N TYR A 6 -4.24 -31.74 5.64
CA TYR A 6 -4.40 -30.35 6.12
C TYR A 6 -5.22 -30.29 7.42
N ARG A 7 -6.32 -31.04 7.51
CA ARG A 7 -7.17 -31.10 8.72
C ARG A 7 -6.46 -31.76 9.91
N ALA A 8 -5.65 -32.78 9.68
CA ALA A 8 -4.87 -33.42 10.74
C ALA A 8 -3.80 -32.49 11.32
N ARG A 9 -3.18 -31.64 10.49
CA ARG A 9 -2.18 -30.66 10.94
C ARG A 9 -2.81 -29.45 11.63
N ALA A 10 -3.98 -29.00 11.19
CA ALA A 10 -4.73 -27.94 11.87
C ALA A 10 -5.22 -28.38 13.26
N ALA A 11 -5.66 -29.64 13.41
CA ALA A 11 -6.04 -30.21 14.71
C ALA A 11 -4.83 -30.38 15.66
N ALA A 12 -3.65 -30.69 15.14
CA ALA A 12 -2.42 -30.78 15.92
C ALA A 12 -1.90 -29.42 16.41
N LEU A 13 -2.17 -28.33 15.67
CA LEU A 13 -1.84 -26.96 16.12
C LEU A 13 -2.80 -26.45 17.21
N LEU A 14 -4.08 -26.87 17.17
CA LEU A 14 -5.09 -26.46 18.15
C LEU A 14 -4.92 -27.17 19.51
N ALA A 15 -4.35 -28.37 19.53
CA ALA A 15 -4.06 -29.11 20.76
C ALA A 15 -2.86 -28.56 21.56
N LEU A 16 -2.06 -27.66 20.98
CA LEU A 16 -0.91 -27.05 21.66
C LEU A 16 -1.26 -25.79 22.46
N VAL A 17 -2.49 -25.27 22.34
CA VAL A 17 -2.91 -23.98 22.93
C VAL A 17 -3.89 -24.14 24.11
N LEU A 18 -4.37 -25.36 24.41
CA LEU A 18 -5.33 -25.58 25.49
C LEU A 18 -4.98 -26.80 26.34
N VAL A 19 -4.11 -26.61 27.34
CA VAL A 19 -4.11 -27.42 28.59
C VAL A 19 -3.77 -26.50 29.78
N PRO A 20 -4.73 -26.19 30.68
CA PRO A 20 -4.43 -25.78 32.04
C PRO A 20 -4.12 -27.03 32.89
N GLY A 21 -3.12 -26.90 33.75
CA GLY A 21 -2.39 -28.02 34.34
C GLY A 21 -3.16 -28.98 35.26
N ALA A 22 -2.58 -30.17 35.39
CA ALA A 22 -2.69 -31.06 36.53
C ALA A 22 -1.47 -32.00 36.56
N LEU A 23 -1.05 -32.38 37.78
CA LEU A 23 0.06 -33.29 38.17
C LEU A 23 1.45 -32.60 38.13
N GLY A 24 2.21 -32.42 39.21
CA GLY A 24 2.31 -33.14 40.48
C GLY A 24 3.61 -33.95 40.51
N GLY A 25 4.68 -33.43 41.13
CA GLY A 25 5.79 -34.23 41.66
C GLY A 25 7.23 -33.95 41.18
N GLN A 26 8.03 -33.45 42.14
CA GLN A 26 9.47 -33.69 42.41
C GLN A 26 10.61 -33.14 41.51
N ASP A 27 11.34 -32.18 42.10
CA ASP A 27 12.80 -32.03 42.22
C ASP A 27 13.74 -32.38 41.05
N SER A 28 14.38 -31.36 40.48
CA SER A 28 15.82 -31.09 40.71
C SER A 28 16.25 -29.81 39.97
N GLY A 29 17.07 -29.02 40.65
CA GLY A 29 17.29 -27.61 40.33
C GLY A 29 18.07 -27.34 39.05
N ASN A 30 17.75 -26.19 38.45
CA ASN A 30 18.71 -25.31 37.81
C ASN A 30 18.19 -23.88 37.87
N ALA A 31 19.07 -22.97 38.28
CA ALA A 31 18.79 -21.57 38.50
C ALA A 31 18.33 -20.88 37.21
N ALA A 32 17.06 -20.48 37.17
CA ALA A 32 16.55 -19.52 36.22
C ALA A 32 16.26 -18.21 36.95
N THR A 33 17.03 -17.19 36.61
CA THR A 33 16.86 -15.80 37.03
C THR A 33 15.41 -15.38 36.86
N THR A 34 14.71 -15.19 37.98
CA THR A 34 13.37 -14.63 38.02
C THR A 34 13.48 -13.13 37.74
N VAL A 35 13.11 -12.69 36.53
CA VAL A 35 12.84 -11.28 36.26
C VAL A 35 11.46 -10.98 36.84
N ILE A 36 11.43 -10.40 38.04
CA ILE A 36 10.24 -9.80 38.61
C ILE A 36 9.96 -8.52 37.81
N LEU A 37 9.02 -8.57 36.86
CA LEU A 37 8.44 -7.38 36.27
C LEU A 37 7.58 -6.70 37.35
N ARG A 38 8.18 -5.75 38.07
CA ARG A 38 7.44 -4.81 38.91
C ARG A 38 6.52 -3.98 38.02
N SER A 39 5.29 -3.83 38.49
CA SER A 39 4.23 -2.99 37.95
C SER A 39 4.73 -1.63 37.47
N GLY A 40 4.88 -1.47 36.16
CA GLY A 40 4.91 -0.16 35.53
C GLY A 40 3.50 0.36 35.44
N ARG A 41 3.19 1.41 36.20
CA ARG A 41 2.01 2.25 35.99
C ARG A 41 1.99 2.67 34.51
N ILE A 42 0.98 2.23 33.78
CA ILE A 42 0.57 2.91 32.57
C ILE A 42 -0.17 4.15 33.05
N ASP A 43 0.44 5.31 32.90
CA ASP A 43 -0.27 6.58 33.04
C ASP A 43 -1.37 6.61 31.99
N LEU A 44 -2.61 6.44 32.44
CA LEU A 44 -3.80 6.71 31.65
C LEU A 44 -3.86 8.22 31.45
N THR A 45 -3.63 8.66 30.22
CA THR A 45 -3.91 10.03 29.78
C THR A 45 -5.35 10.38 30.21
N PRO A 46 -5.59 11.53 30.85
CA PRO A 46 -6.93 11.90 31.31
C PRO A 46 -7.93 11.93 30.15
N ALA A 47 -9.14 11.43 30.40
CA ALA A 47 -10.27 11.42 29.45
C ALA A 47 -10.67 12.83 28.94
N SER A 48 -10.05 13.91 29.44
CA SER A 48 -10.32 15.29 29.04
C SER A 48 -9.85 15.65 27.63
N GLU A 49 -9.06 14.81 26.94
CA GLU A 49 -8.70 15.02 25.53
C GLU A 49 -9.64 14.33 24.52
N ARG A 50 -10.64 13.55 24.96
CA ARG A 50 -11.72 13.08 24.05
C ARG A 50 -12.67 14.20 23.60
N ALA A 51 -12.56 15.38 24.20
CA ALA A 51 -13.50 16.49 24.03
C ALA A 51 -13.38 17.30 22.73
N SER A 52 -12.44 16.99 21.82
CA SER A 52 -12.40 17.62 20.49
C SER A 52 -13.03 16.78 19.37
N ARG A 53 -13.63 15.63 19.69
CA ARG A 53 -14.34 14.78 18.73
C ARG A 53 -15.64 15.45 18.30
N ARG A 54 -15.57 16.34 17.33
CA ARG A 54 -16.75 16.73 16.55
C ARG A 54 -17.10 15.55 15.65
N SER A 55 -17.79 14.55 16.20
CA SER A 55 -18.46 13.56 15.38
C SER A 55 -19.42 14.32 14.47
N LEU A 56 -19.36 14.08 13.16
CA LEU A 56 -20.28 14.68 12.17
C LEU A 56 -21.70 14.12 12.29
N LEU A 57 -22.01 13.37 13.37
CA LEU A 57 -23.26 12.66 13.58
C LEU A 57 -24.10 13.31 14.70
N PRO A 58 -25.44 13.18 14.65
CA PRO A 58 -26.35 13.79 15.61
C PRO A 58 -26.08 13.32 17.05
N ALA A 59 -26.29 14.24 18.01
CA ALA A 59 -26.06 13.99 19.43
C ALA A 59 -27.08 12.99 20.01
N GLY A 60 -26.63 11.80 20.37
CA GLY A 60 -27.45 10.79 21.06
C GLY A 60 -26.96 9.37 20.89
N ASP A 61 -26.34 9.06 19.75
CA ASP A 61 -25.89 7.72 19.41
C ASP A 61 -24.37 7.57 19.54
N GLU A 62 -23.91 6.40 19.97
CA GLU A 62 -22.48 6.06 19.93
C GLU A 62 -21.98 6.11 18.48
N PRO A 63 -20.78 6.70 18.24
CA PRO A 63 -20.26 6.82 16.89
C PRO A 63 -20.07 5.43 16.26
N PRO A 64 -20.34 5.27 14.95
CA PRO A 64 -20.07 4.04 14.23
C PRO A 64 -18.62 3.59 14.41
N GLN A 65 -18.41 2.28 14.50
CA GLN A 65 -17.08 1.69 14.59
C GLN A 65 -17.01 0.39 13.80
N LEU A 66 -15.80 -0.16 13.68
CA LEU A 66 -15.55 -1.43 13.02
C LEU A 66 -15.71 -2.60 14.00
N PHE A 67 -16.29 -3.69 13.52
CA PHE A 67 -16.49 -4.93 14.22
C PHE A 67 -16.05 -6.12 13.37
N LEU A 68 -15.54 -7.15 14.04
CA LEU A 68 -15.41 -8.49 13.48
C LEU A 68 -16.63 -9.29 13.94
N VAL A 69 -17.36 -9.85 12.98
CA VAL A 69 -18.54 -10.68 13.24
C VAL A 69 -18.31 -12.07 12.66
N SER A 70 -18.21 -13.07 13.53
CA SER A 70 -18.09 -14.49 13.15
C SER A 70 -19.47 -15.12 13.19
N LEU A 71 -19.96 -15.54 12.02
CA LEU A 71 -21.25 -16.20 11.87
C LEU A 71 -21.12 -17.67 12.30
N ALA A 72 -22.19 -18.22 12.86
CA ALA A 72 -22.24 -19.66 13.15
C ALA A 72 -22.25 -20.48 11.85
N ALA A 73 -21.68 -21.70 11.91
CA ALA A 73 -21.62 -22.62 10.79
C ALA A 73 -23.01 -22.87 10.16
N GLY A 74 -23.14 -22.52 8.88
CA GLY A 74 -24.39 -22.63 8.13
C GLY A 74 -25.33 -21.41 8.20
N GLY A 75 -24.91 -20.31 8.84
CA GLY A 75 -25.63 -19.04 8.80
C GLY A 75 -25.74 -18.48 7.38
N THR A 76 -26.92 -18.00 6.98
CA THR A 76 -27.07 -17.39 5.64
C THR A 76 -26.52 -15.97 5.64
N GLY A 77 -25.34 -15.78 5.04
CA GLY A 77 -24.71 -14.45 4.95
C GLY A 77 -25.59 -13.37 4.28
N ARG A 78 -26.58 -13.78 3.47
CA ARG A 78 -27.55 -12.86 2.85
C ARG A 78 -28.50 -12.23 3.87
N ALA A 79 -29.09 -13.02 4.79
CA ALA A 79 -30.02 -12.50 5.79
C ALA A 79 -29.27 -11.59 6.78
N PHE A 80 -28.09 -12.02 7.23
CA PHE A 80 -27.21 -11.22 8.06
C PHE A 80 -26.90 -9.86 7.42
N ARG A 81 -26.45 -9.84 6.16
CA ARG A 81 -26.13 -8.59 5.45
C ARG A 81 -27.34 -7.66 5.32
N SER A 82 -28.54 -8.21 5.09
CA SER A 82 -29.77 -7.42 5.02
C SER A 82 -30.09 -6.75 6.35
N ASP A 83 -29.92 -7.47 7.46
CA ASP A 83 -30.17 -6.94 8.80
C ASP A 83 -29.11 -5.92 9.24
N VAL A 84 -27.83 -6.14 8.87
CA VAL A 84 -26.76 -5.14 9.06
C VAL A 84 -27.15 -3.82 8.38
N LEU A 85 -27.59 -3.87 7.12
CA LEU A 85 -28.03 -2.67 6.39
C LEU A 85 -29.27 -2.02 7.03
N ALA A 86 -30.23 -2.80 7.50
CA ALA A 86 -31.42 -2.29 8.19
C ALA A 86 -31.08 -1.60 9.52
N GLY A 87 -30.02 -2.05 10.20
CA GLY A 87 -29.48 -1.43 11.41
C GLY A 87 -28.56 -0.23 11.16
N GLY A 88 -28.47 0.27 9.92
CA GLY A 88 -27.60 1.39 9.56
C GLY A 88 -26.10 1.03 9.52
N GLY A 89 -25.77 -0.26 9.45
CA GLY A 89 -24.41 -0.76 9.30
C GLY A 89 -24.11 -1.21 7.88
N HIS A 90 -22.84 -1.54 7.63
CA HIS A 90 -22.35 -1.99 6.33
C HIS A 90 -21.33 -3.13 6.50
N VAL A 91 -21.44 -4.17 5.67
CA VAL A 91 -20.38 -5.17 5.54
C VAL A 91 -19.30 -4.59 4.64
N VAL A 92 -18.12 -4.33 5.21
CA VAL A 92 -17.00 -3.62 4.56
C VAL A 92 -15.86 -4.56 4.14
N GLY A 93 -15.86 -5.80 4.60
CA GLY A 93 -14.87 -6.80 4.23
C GLY A 93 -15.30 -8.22 4.58
N TYR A 94 -14.76 -9.18 3.84
CA TYR A 94 -14.88 -10.60 4.14
C TYR A 94 -13.53 -11.14 4.58
N ILE A 95 -13.52 -11.81 5.73
CA ILE A 95 -12.35 -12.50 6.26
C ILE A 95 -12.65 -14.01 6.09
N PRO A 96 -11.65 -14.88 5.86
CA PRO A 96 -11.88 -16.32 5.81
C PRO A 96 -12.66 -16.84 7.03
N ASP A 97 -13.21 -18.04 6.92
CA ASP A 97 -13.85 -18.76 8.03
C ASP A 97 -15.07 -18.03 8.63
N GLU A 98 -16.07 -17.74 7.78
CA GLU A 98 -17.40 -17.23 8.18
C GLU A 98 -17.36 -15.90 8.96
N THR A 99 -16.25 -15.15 8.85
CA THR A 99 -16.06 -13.89 9.54
C THR A 99 -16.21 -12.72 8.58
N VAL A 100 -16.97 -11.72 8.97
CA VAL A 100 -17.17 -10.48 8.20
C VAL A 100 -16.77 -9.28 9.03
N MET A 101 -16.24 -8.26 8.36
CA MET A 101 -15.97 -6.98 8.97
C MET A 101 -17.17 -6.05 8.71
N VAL A 102 -17.71 -5.50 9.79
CA VAL A 102 -18.91 -4.66 9.78
C VAL A 102 -18.56 -3.27 10.31
N TRP A 103 -19.04 -2.22 9.66
CA TRP A 103 -18.98 -0.86 10.15
C TRP A 103 -20.39 -0.36 10.46
N GLY A 104 -20.65 0.11 11.67
CA GLY A 104 -21.98 0.60 12.04
C GLY A 104 -22.09 1.05 13.50
N PRO A 105 -23.26 1.55 13.92
CA PRO A 105 -23.50 1.95 15.31
C PRO A 105 -23.49 0.71 16.24
N PRO A 106 -22.84 0.77 17.42
CA PRO A 106 -22.66 -0.41 18.28
C PRO A 106 -23.94 -1.14 18.67
N GLY A 107 -24.95 -0.45 19.22
CA GLY A 107 -26.21 -1.06 19.65
C GLY A 107 -26.92 -1.85 18.55
N PRO A 108 -27.25 -1.24 17.39
CA PRO A 108 -27.81 -1.95 16.26
C PRO A 108 -26.98 -3.16 15.78
N MET A 109 -25.65 -3.07 15.80
CA MET A 109 -24.80 -4.19 15.38
C MET A 109 -24.80 -5.34 16.40
N GLU A 110 -24.91 -5.04 17.69
CA GLU A 110 -25.10 -6.05 18.75
C GLU A 110 -26.42 -6.79 18.58
N ASP A 111 -27.51 -6.06 18.30
CA ASP A 111 -28.83 -6.64 18.04
C ASP A 111 -28.81 -7.57 16.82
N VAL A 112 -28.16 -7.13 15.73
CA VAL A 112 -28.01 -7.94 14.52
C VAL A 112 -27.15 -9.19 14.80
N ALA A 113 -26.02 -9.05 15.48
CA ALA A 113 -25.18 -10.20 15.83
C ALA A 113 -25.94 -11.22 16.70
N SER A 114 -26.65 -10.75 17.73
CA SER A 114 -27.49 -11.56 18.61
C SER A 114 -28.58 -12.31 17.84
N LYS A 115 -29.31 -11.62 16.95
CA LYS A 115 -30.36 -12.21 16.10
C LYS A 115 -29.86 -13.38 15.25
N HIS A 116 -28.61 -13.30 14.76
CA HIS A 116 -28.00 -14.33 13.92
C HIS A 116 -27.15 -15.35 14.69
N GLY A 117 -27.14 -15.29 16.03
CA GLY A 117 -26.29 -16.15 16.85
C GLY A 117 -24.79 -15.99 16.51
N ALA A 118 -24.40 -14.79 16.10
CA ALA A 118 -23.04 -14.46 15.68
C ALA A 118 -22.22 -13.92 16.87
N ASN A 119 -20.92 -14.21 16.87
CA ASN A 119 -19.99 -13.59 17.81
C ASN A 119 -19.52 -12.27 17.23
N MET A 120 -19.59 -11.19 18.01
CA MET A 120 -19.12 -9.87 17.60
C MET A 120 -18.04 -9.36 18.56
N ALA A 121 -16.99 -8.76 18.00
CA ALA A 121 -15.98 -8.04 18.74
C ALA A 121 -15.64 -6.73 18.04
N ALA A 122 -15.42 -5.66 18.79
CA ALA A 122 -14.89 -4.42 18.24
C ALA A 122 -13.53 -4.67 17.56
N PHE A 123 -13.25 -3.99 16.45
CA PHE A 123 -11.98 -4.05 15.74
C PHE A 123 -11.06 -2.92 16.20
N PRO A 124 -10.15 -3.18 17.16
CA PRO A 124 -9.42 -2.12 17.82
C PRO A 124 -8.33 -1.53 16.92
N ALA A 125 -7.89 -0.31 17.25
CA ALA A 125 -6.77 0.35 16.59
C ALA A 125 -5.51 -0.53 16.49
N SER A 126 -5.29 -1.44 17.45
CA SER A 126 -4.16 -2.39 17.44
C SER A 126 -4.11 -3.32 16.22
N HIS A 127 -5.24 -3.56 15.57
CA HIS A 127 -5.38 -4.48 14.43
C HIS A 127 -5.48 -3.76 13.07
N LYS A 128 -5.53 -2.42 13.06
CA LYS A 128 -5.67 -1.62 11.83
C LYS A 128 -4.34 -1.35 11.11
N ALA A 129 -3.25 -1.97 11.54
CA ALA A 129 -1.93 -1.81 10.93
C ALA A 129 -1.08 -3.07 11.15
N PRO A 130 -0.19 -3.43 10.21
CA PRO A 130 0.72 -4.54 10.41
C PRO A 130 1.71 -4.21 11.52
N GLY A 131 2.13 -5.23 12.28
CA GLY A 131 3.09 -5.06 13.37
C GLY A 131 4.47 -4.55 12.91
N GLU A 132 4.82 -4.78 11.64
CA GLU A 132 6.05 -4.27 11.03
C GLU A 132 6.05 -2.75 10.88
N LEU A 133 5.00 -2.17 10.29
CA LEU A 133 4.84 -0.71 10.18
C LEU A 133 5.00 -0.03 11.54
N ARG A 134 4.37 -0.57 12.59
CA ARG A 134 4.45 -0.02 13.95
C ARG A 134 5.90 0.06 14.46
N ARG A 135 6.66 -1.03 14.29
CA ARG A 135 8.07 -1.09 14.71
C ARG A 135 8.93 -0.11 13.91
N GLU A 136 8.72 -0.03 12.61
CA GLU A 136 9.45 0.90 11.72
C GLU A 136 9.20 2.36 12.12
N VAL A 137 7.94 2.77 12.29
CA VAL A 137 7.61 4.16 12.66
C VAL A 137 8.04 4.52 14.07
N GLU A 138 7.99 3.58 15.01
CA GLU A 138 8.46 3.80 16.38
C GLU A 138 9.98 4.00 16.42
N ALA A 139 10.72 3.13 15.72
CA ALA A 139 12.17 3.22 15.62
C ALA A 139 12.62 4.52 14.93
N ALA A 140 11.98 4.89 13.81
CA ALA A 140 12.26 6.13 13.10
C ALA A 140 11.93 7.37 13.95
N GLY A 141 10.77 7.38 14.62
CA GLY A 141 10.36 8.46 15.49
C GLY A 141 11.30 8.65 16.69
N ALA A 142 11.76 7.56 17.30
CA ALA A 142 12.72 7.62 18.41
C ALA A 142 14.05 8.26 17.95
N ARG A 143 14.62 7.79 16.83
CA ARG A 143 15.87 8.34 16.29
C ARG A 143 15.74 9.81 15.88
N ALA A 144 14.62 10.19 15.27
CA ALA A 144 14.36 11.57 14.88
C ALA A 144 14.31 12.50 16.11
N ARG A 145 13.68 12.06 17.21
CA ARG A 145 13.65 12.82 18.46
C ARG A 145 15.03 12.93 19.11
N ASP A 146 15.82 11.85 19.13
CA ASP A 146 17.18 11.87 19.67
C ASP A 146 18.10 12.80 18.88
N ARG A 147 17.99 12.78 17.55
CA ARG A 147 18.67 13.70 16.64
C ARG A 147 18.30 15.16 16.92
N LYS A 148 17.00 15.45 17.07
CA LYS A 148 16.52 16.81 17.41
C LYS A 148 17.09 17.29 18.75
N ARG A 149 17.13 16.43 19.76
CA ARG A 149 17.74 16.72 21.06
C ARG A 149 19.24 16.99 20.95
N ALA A 150 19.97 16.19 20.18
CA ALA A 150 21.41 16.38 19.94
C ALA A 150 21.72 17.66 19.16
N GLY A 151 20.92 17.98 18.14
CA GLY A 151 21.06 19.20 17.34
C GLY A 151 20.86 20.49 18.15
N LEU A 152 19.90 20.51 19.08
CA LEU A 152 19.69 21.63 19.99
C LEU A 152 20.88 21.90 20.92
N ALA A 153 21.68 20.86 21.22
CA ALA A 153 22.90 20.99 22.00
C ALA A 153 24.09 21.53 21.19
N SER A 154 24.09 21.36 19.86
CA SER A 154 25.18 21.79 18.96
C SER A 154 24.86 23.15 18.30
N ARG A 155 25.00 24.24 19.05
CA ARG A 155 24.64 25.59 18.57
C ARG A 155 25.65 26.27 17.64
N SER A 156 26.77 25.63 17.25
CA SER A 156 27.79 26.32 16.47
C SER A 156 28.67 25.38 15.63
N SER A 157 28.30 25.13 14.38
CA SER A 157 29.26 24.95 13.26
C SER A 157 28.51 24.63 11.95
N SER A 158 29.15 24.95 10.82
CA SER A 158 28.78 24.43 9.49
C SER A 158 28.74 22.91 9.43
N ALA A 159 29.44 22.21 10.33
CA ALA A 159 29.37 20.76 10.48
C ALA A 159 28.00 20.29 11.00
N ALA A 160 27.30 21.08 11.82
CA ALA A 160 25.92 20.78 12.22
C ALA A 160 24.95 20.85 11.03
N GLN A 161 25.14 21.79 10.09
CA GLN A 161 24.36 21.87 8.84
C GLN A 161 24.67 20.70 7.88
N ALA A 162 25.93 20.27 7.78
CA ALA A 162 26.30 19.13 6.95
C ALA A 162 25.79 17.80 7.54
N ALA A 163 25.88 17.64 8.87
CA ALA A 163 25.24 16.51 9.56
C ALA A 163 23.73 16.51 9.32
N ASN A 164 23.08 17.69 9.38
CA ASN A 164 21.65 17.80 9.15
C ASN A 164 21.23 17.31 7.76
N ARG A 165 22.05 17.47 6.72
CA ARG A 165 21.74 16.95 5.37
C ARG A 165 21.70 15.42 5.28
N ASN A 166 22.60 14.73 5.98
CA ASN A 166 22.59 13.26 6.05
C ASN A 166 21.60 12.72 7.10
N LEU A 167 21.14 13.56 8.03
CA LEU A 167 20.13 13.22 9.04
C LEU A 167 18.75 12.93 8.45
N TRP A 168 18.48 13.28 7.20
CA TRP A 168 17.18 13.05 6.55
C TRP A 168 17.10 11.71 5.80
N GLN A 169 18.16 10.90 5.83
CA GLN A 169 18.11 9.52 5.36
C GLN A 169 18.00 8.62 6.60
N ASP A 170 16.77 8.36 7.05
CA ASP A 170 16.56 7.27 8.00
C ASP A 170 16.62 5.95 7.21
N PRO A 171 17.56 5.04 7.53
CA PRO A 171 17.69 3.78 6.80
C PRO A 171 16.44 2.91 6.88
N ASP A 172 15.65 3.01 7.96
CA ASP A 172 14.42 2.24 8.12
C ASP A 172 13.29 2.81 7.25
N LEU A 173 13.40 4.10 6.86
CA LEU A 173 12.44 4.77 5.98
C LEU A 173 12.97 4.94 4.55
N ALA A 174 14.11 4.34 4.20
CA ALA A 174 14.73 4.51 2.89
C ALA A 174 13.82 4.04 1.73
N GLY A 175 12.94 3.06 2.02
CA GLY A 175 11.93 2.55 1.10
C GLY A 175 10.65 3.37 1.06
N TYR A 176 10.39 4.27 2.01
CA TYR A 176 9.13 5.02 2.08
C TYR A 176 9.08 6.11 1.02
N GLN A 177 7.91 6.27 0.39
CA GLN A 177 7.62 7.40 -0.47
C GLN A 177 7.63 8.66 0.38
N THR A 178 8.30 9.69 -0.12
CA THR A 178 8.32 10.99 0.54
C THR A 178 7.42 11.96 -0.21
N TRP A 179 6.79 12.89 0.52
CA TRP A 179 6.13 14.03 -0.09
C TRP A 179 7.16 14.80 -0.91
N LEU A 180 6.99 14.75 -2.22
CA LEU A 180 7.59 15.73 -3.10
C LEU A 180 6.52 16.80 -3.24
N PRO A 181 6.78 18.06 -2.83
CA PRO A 181 5.92 19.16 -3.25
C PRO A 181 5.69 18.97 -4.73
N ALA A 182 4.44 19.07 -5.21
CA ALA A 182 4.12 18.95 -6.62
C ALA A 182 4.93 19.99 -7.40
N THR A 183 6.18 19.66 -7.71
CA THR A 183 7.06 20.42 -8.56
C THR A 183 6.49 20.16 -9.91
N ARG A 184 5.54 21.02 -10.30
CA ARG A 184 4.97 21.19 -11.63
C ARG A 184 5.25 19.97 -12.49
N SER A 185 4.32 19.03 -12.54
CA SER A 185 4.37 17.83 -13.40
C SER A 185 4.62 18.14 -14.90
N GLY A 186 4.81 19.41 -15.30
CA GLY A 186 5.33 19.84 -16.59
C GLY A 186 6.72 20.50 -16.59
N ALA A 187 7.54 20.38 -15.54
CA ALA A 187 8.93 20.82 -15.59
C ALA A 187 9.75 19.82 -16.44
N PRO A 188 10.37 20.25 -17.57
CA PRO A 188 11.11 19.34 -18.43
C PRO A 188 12.22 18.63 -17.65
N SER A 189 12.38 17.33 -17.93
CA SER A 189 13.18 16.31 -17.23
C SER A 189 14.69 16.60 -17.03
N GLY A 190 15.16 17.81 -17.34
CA GLY A 190 16.56 18.23 -17.19
C GLY A 190 16.85 19.17 -16.01
N ARG A 191 15.85 19.75 -15.36
CA ARG A 191 16.09 20.63 -14.20
C ARG A 191 16.16 19.78 -12.93
N LYS A 192 17.37 19.52 -12.43
CA LYS A 192 17.56 19.02 -11.06
C LYS A 192 16.74 19.93 -10.15
N LEU A 193 15.65 19.40 -9.60
CA LEU A 193 14.95 20.06 -8.52
C LEU A 193 16.01 20.38 -7.48
N LYS A 194 16.16 21.65 -7.12
CA LYS A 194 16.94 21.97 -5.94
C LYS A 194 16.26 21.19 -4.83
N GLU A 195 16.98 20.21 -4.30
CA GLU A 195 16.50 19.39 -3.19
C GLU A 195 16.02 20.38 -2.14
N ASP A 196 14.70 20.40 -1.91
CA ASP A 196 14.07 21.41 -1.08
C ASP A 196 14.68 21.28 0.32
N ASP A 197 15.16 22.38 0.91
CA ASP A 197 15.88 22.36 2.19
C ASP A 197 14.97 22.00 3.39
N GLY A 198 13.71 21.64 3.13
CA GLY A 198 12.71 21.23 4.11
C GLY A 198 12.88 19.78 4.61
N PRO A 199 12.23 19.43 5.73
CA PRO A 199 12.22 18.06 6.23
C PRO A 199 11.46 17.15 5.27
N ARG A 200 11.89 15.90 5.17
CA ARG A 200 11.18 14.87 4.40
C ARG A 200 9.94 14.41 5.18
N LEU A 201 8.79 14.45 4.52
CA LEU A 201 7.57 13.83 5.02
C LEU A 201 7.43 12.44 4.40
N TYR A 202 7.22 11.42 5.21
CA TYR A 202 7.14 10.02 4.81
C TYR A 202 5.68 9.57 4.73
N GLY A 203 5.34 8.84 3.68
CA GLY A 203 3.98 8.44 3.36
C GLY A 203 3.50 7.21 4.13
N ILE A 204 2.25 7.28 4.58
CA ILE A 204 1.45 6.17 5.09
C ILE A 204 0.18 6.16 4.25
N GLN A 205 -0.24 4.99 3.77
CA GLN A 205 -1.49 4.84 3.05
C GLN A 205 -2.56 4.32 4.00
N ILE A 206 -3.73 4.97 4.03
CA ILE A 206 -4.84 4.68 4.92
C ILE A 206 -6.04 4.24 4.10
N GLN A 207 -6.51 3.03 4.35
CA GLN A 207 -7.77 2.56 3.80
C GLN A 207 -8.91 3.10 4.67
N ILE A 208 -9.76 3.90 4.05
CA ILE A 208 -10.97 4.47 4.65
C ILE A 208 -12.13 3.52 4.42
N VAL A 209 -13.07 3.48 5.37
CA VAL A 209 -14.30 2.70 5.27
C VAL A 209 -15.04 3.05 3.96
N PRO A 210 -15.26 2.08 3.04
CA PRO A 210 -15.86 2.35 1.73
C PRO A 210 -17.37 2.65 1.80
N ALA A 211 -18.00 2.47 2.96
CA ALA A 211 -19.42 2.72 3.19
C ALA A 211 -19.75 4.19 3.50
N LEU A 212 -18.73 5.06 3.65
CA LEU A 212 -18.95 6.46 3.94
C LEU A 212 -19.60 7.19 2.77
N LEU A 213 -20.43 8.17 3.09
CA LEU A 213 -21.00 9.07 2.09
C LEU A 213 -19.91 9.93 1.44
N PRO A 214 -20.04 10.33 0.16
CA PRO A 214 -19.07 11.19 -0.52
C PRO A 214 -18.74 12.48 0.23
N GLU A 215 -19.73 13.08 0.91
CA GLU A 215 -19.54 14.28 1.72
C GLU A 215 -18.60 14.03 2.91
N ALA A 216 -18.71 12.87 3.55
CA ALA A 216 -17.83 12.47 4.65
C ALA A 216 -16.40 12.20 4.14
N LEU A 217 -16.25 11.61 2.95
CA LEU A 217 -14.94 11.40 2.33
C LEU A 217 -14.27 12.75 2.00
N LEU A 218 -15.02 13.72 1.49
CA LEU A 218 -14.54 15.09 1.25
C LEU A 218 -14.16 15.81 2.56
N ASP A 219 -14.92 15.59 3.63
CA ASP A 219 -14.61 16.14 4.95
C ASP A 219 -13.33 15.54 5.53
N ILE A 220 -13.13 14.23 5.40
CA ILE A 220 -11.87 13.55 5.79
C ILE A 220 -10.71 14.19 5.04
N GLU A 221 -10.79 14.27 3.71
CA GLU A 221 -9.72 14.82 2.87
C GLU A 221 -9.36 16.26 3.27
N LYS A 222 -10.37 17.12 3.50
CA LYS A 222 -10.19 18.54 3.79
C LYS A 222 -9.79 18.81 5.24
N GLN A 223 -10.35 18.09 6.20
CA GLN A 223 -10.24 18.42 7.63
C GLN A 223 -9.14 17.65 8.34
N TRP A 224 -8.85 16.40 7.93
CA TRP A 224 -7.84 15.57 8.61
C TRP A 224 -6.45 16.20 8.65
N PRO A 225 -5.93 16.87 7.61
CA PRO A 225 -4.63 17.54 7.69
C PRO A 225 -4.54 18.51 8.86
N ASP A 226 -5.59 19.31 9.08
CA ASP A 226 -5.63 20.33 10.12
C ASP A 226 -5.85 19.73 11.51
N LEU A 227 -6.74 18.72 11.61
CA LEU A 227 -6.97 18.00 12.85
C LEU A 227 -5.73 17.22 13.31
N LEU A 228 -5.08 16.52 12.38
CA LEU A 228 -3.84 15.80 12.62
C LEU A 228 -2.70 16.76 12.94
N ALA A 229 -2.59 17.89 12.21
CA ALA A 229 -1.63 18.94 12.54
C ALA A 229 -1.83 19.47 13.96
N SER A 230 -3.09 19.72 14.38
CA SER A 230 -3.38 20.15 15.74
C SER A 230 -3.00 19.09 16.77
N ALA A 231 -3.33 17.82 16.53
CA ALA A 231 -2.99 16.71 17.43
C ALA A 231 -1.48 16.53 17.60
N LEU A 232 -0.69 16.88 16.56
CA LEU A 232 0.76 16.81 16.57
C LEU A 232 1.44 18.12 17.01
N GLY A 233 0.69 19.18 17.32
CA GLY A 233 1.26 20.48 17.65
C GLY A 233 1.93 21.19 16.46
N ARG A 234 1.52 20.88 15.22
CA ARG A 234 2.02 21.43 13.95
C ARG A 234 1.06 22.44 13.32
N THR A 235 0.44 23.30 14.14
CA THR A 235 -0.67 24.17 13.70
C THR A 235 -0.28 25.30 12.77
N GLY A 236 1.00 25.68 12.69
CA GLY A 236 1.48 26.72 11.78
C GLY A 236 1.30 26.36 10.30
N ALA A 237 0.76 27.27 9.49
CA ALA A 237 0.60 27.06 8.04
C ALA A 237 1.95 26.91 7.31
N SER A 238 2.99 27.58 7.82
CA SER A 238 4.37 27.51 7.32
C SER A 238 5.21 26.45 8.04
N GLU A 239 4.62 25.63 8.93
CA GLU A 239 5.34 24.58 9.65
C GLU A 239 5.84 23.53 8.65
N PRO A 240 7.16 23.33 8.50
CA PRO A 240 7.69 22.42 7.49
C PRO A 240 7.27 20.96 7.73
N CYS A 241 7.00 20.60 8.98
CA CYS A 241 6.48 19.29 9.38
C CYS A 241 4.94 19.23 9.47
N ARG A 242 4.21 20.20 8.92
CA ARG A 242 2.75 20.11 8.87
C ARG A 242 2.34 18.88 8.05
N PRO A 243 1.52 17.95 8.60
CA PRO A 243 0.99 16.81 7.87
C PRO A 243 0.40 17.22 6.52
N LYS A 244 0.62 16.38 5.51
CA LYS A 244 0.03 16.56 4.18
C LYS A 244 -0.82 15.34 3.85
N THR A 245 -1.86 15.56 3.07
CA THR A 245 -2.64 14.49 2.47
C THR A 245 -2.59 14.60 0.96
N GLU A 246 -2.68 13.47 0.29
CA GLU A 246 -2.87 13.37 -1.16
C GLU A 246 -4.07 12.47 -1.41
N ASP A 247 -4.99 12.99 -2.21
CA ASP A 247 -6.18 12.28 -2.65
C ASP A 247 -5.81 11.22 -3.71
N MET A 248 -6.27 9.99 -3.51
CA MET A 248 -6.20 8.89 -4.49
C MET A 248 -7.60 8.62 -5.05
N ASP A 249 -8.29 9.67 -5.46
CA ASP A 249 -9.69 9.66 -5.91
C ASP A 249 -10.71 9.25 -4.82
N LEU A 250 -10.48 9.55 -3.54
CA LEU A 250 -11.40 9.35 -2.41
C LEU A 250 -12.84 9.72 -2.76
N PRO A 251 -13.16 10.92 -3.30
CA PRO A 251 -14.54 11.31 -3.57
C PRO A 251 -15.18 10.48 -4.70
N HIS A 252 -14.38 9.76 -5.47
CA HIS A 252 -14.79 8.96 -6.62
C HIS A 252 -14.57 7.46 -6.42
N ALA A 253 -14.02 7.06 -5.27
CA ALA A 253 -13.69 5.68 -4.95
C ALA A 253 -14.98 4.87 -4.74
N LYS A 254 -15.39 4.10 -5.76
CA LYS A 254 -16.59 3.25 -5.71
C LYS A 254 -16.42 1.95 -4.91
N GLY A 255 -15.23 1.65 -4.40
CA GLY A 255 -14.97 0.37 -3.72
C GLY A 255 -13.86 0.39 -2.68
N SER A 256 -12.80 1.17 -2.86
CA SER A 256 -11.72 1.29 -1.88
C SER A 256 -11.24 2.73 -1.82
N ALA A 257 -11.67 3.46 -0.79
CA ALA A 257 -11.22 4.81 -0.54
C ALA A 257 -9.85 4.74 0.16
N TRP A 258 -8.81 5.25 -0.49
CA TRP A 258 -7.46 5.30 0.07
C TRP A 258 -7.02 6.74 0.21
N LEU A 259 -6.45 7.09 1.37
CA LEU A 259 -5.86 8.39 1.65
C LEU A 259 -4.36 8.22 1.85
N ARG A 260 -3.54 9.01 1.18
CA ARG A 260 -2.11 9.09 1.50
C ARG A 260 -1.88 10.21 2.50
N VAL A 261 -1.19 9.89 3.59
CA VAL A 261 -0.85 10.85 4.66
C VAL A 261 0.67 10.90 4.77
N TYR A 262 1.24 12.10 4.76
CA TYR A 262 2.67 12.32 4.82
C TYR A 262 3.05 13.05 6.11
N LEU A 263 3.99 12.49 6.86
CA LEU A 263 4.38 12.94 8.19
C LEU A 263 5.90 13.07 8.33
N CYS A 264 6.37 14.04 9.12
CA CYS A 264 7.78 14.08 9.51
C CYS A 264 8.16 12.85 10.33
N ALA A 265 9.43 12.42 10.24
CA ALA A 265 9.91 11.24 10.93
C ALA A 265 9.62 11.26 12.44
N GLU A 266 9.79 12.40 13.11
CA GLU A 266 9.52 12.53 14.55
C GLU A 266 8.05 12.37 14.94
N ASP A 267 7.14 12.58 13.99
CA ASP A 267 5.69 12.59 14.18
C ASP A 267 5.04 11.29 13.68
N LEU A 268 5.77 10.40 13.00
CA LEU A 268 5.23 9.18 12.39
C LEU A 268 4.51 8.27 13.39
N SER A 269 5.09 8.05 14.58
CA SER A 269 4.52 7.17 15.59
C SER A 269 3.21 7.74 16.17
N SER A 270 3.21 9.00 16.60
CA SER A 270 2.01 9.67 17.14
C SER A 270 0.95 9.89 16.06
N GLY A 271 1.37 10.22 14.84
CA GLY A 271 0.47 10.43 13.71
C GLY A 271 -0.16 9.14 13.23
N LEU A 272 0.59 8.03 13.16
CA LEU A 272 0.01 6.71 12.90
C LEU A 272 -1.03 6.37 13.97
N GLN A 273 -0.70 6.50 15.25
CA GLN A 273 -1.65 6.19 16.32
C GLN A 273 -2.94 7.01 16.19
N TRP A 274 -2.82 8.32 15.93
CA TRP A 274 -3.99 9.18 15.68
C TRP A 274 -4.84 8.67 14.51
N LEU A 275 -4.20 8.27 13.40
CA LEU A 275 -4.91 7.74 12.23
C LEU A 275 -5.65 6.44 12.55
N LEU A 276 -5.03 5.52 13.30
CA LEU A 276 -5.66 4.25 13.68
C LEU A 276 -6.84 4.42 14.64
N ASP A 277 -6.81 5.48 15.46
CA ASP A 277 -7.88 5.79 16.41
C ASP A 277 -9.12 6.40 15.76
N GLN A 278 -9.06 6.78 14.47
CA GLN A 278 -10.23 7.24 13.73
C GLN A 278 -11.15 6.05 13.42
N ALA A 279 -12.47 6.25 13.57
CA ALA A 279 -13.47 5.21 13.32
C ALA A 279 -13.56 4.85 11.83
N GLU A 280 -13.25 5.83 10.97
CA GLU A 280 -13.26 5.79 9.53
C GLU A 280 -12.02 5.07 8.96
N THR A 281 -10.95 4.94 9.73
CA THR A 281 -9.76 4.17 9.35
C THR A 281 -10.02 2.68 9.50
N MET A 282 -9.91 1.95 8.39
CA MET A 282 -10.03 0.50 8.32
C MET A 282 -8.67 -0.19 8.37
N TRP A 283 -7.69 0.33 7.64
CA TRP A 283 -6.34 -0.21 7.57
C TRP A 283 -5.31 0.90 7.31
N ALA A 284 -4.07 0.67 7.73
CA ALA A 284 -2.93 1.52 7.45
C ALA A 284 -1.73 0.69 7.06
N GLU A 285 -1.01 1.13 6.04
CA GLU A 285 0.22 0.49 5.56
C GLU A 285 1.28 1.52 5.14
N PRO A 286 2.57 1.12 5.12
CA PRO A 286 3.61 1.97 4.58
C PRO A 286 3.31 2.34 3.13
N LEU A 287 3.44 3.62 2.78
CA LEU A 287 3.47 4.01 1.37
C LEU A 287 4.91 3.87 0.88
N TYR A 288 5.23 2.76 0.23
CA TYR A 288 6.57 2.54 -0.32
C TYR A 288 6.78 3.29 -1.63
N ARG A 289 8.03 3.65 -1.92
CA ARG A 289 8.45 4.15 -3.23
C ARG A 289 8.27 3.06 -4.25
N ILE A 290 7.61 3.40 -5.34
CA ILE A 290 7.63 2.58 -6.54
C ILE A 290 9.05 2.64 -7.10
N VAL A 291 9.73 1.50 -7.12
CA VAL A 291 11.07 1.33 -7.69
C VAL A 291 11.05 0.15 -8.65
N GLY A 292 11.74 0.28 -9.78
CA GLY A 292 11.92 -0.83 -10.70
C GLY A 292 12.86 -1.87 -10.08
N ASP A 293 12.31 -3.01 -9.68
CA ASP A 293 13.04 -4.13 -9.08
C ASP A 293 12.92 -5.41 -9.92
N ASN A 294 12.54 -5.29 -11.20
CA ASN A 294 12.32 -6.40 -12.13
C ASN A 294 13.53 -7.34 -12.18
N ALA A 295 14.73 -6.79 -12.31
CA ALA A 295 15.96 -7.59 -12.35
C ALA A 295 16.19 -8.41 -11.07
N ARG A 296 15.72 -7.94 -9.90
CA ARG A 296 15.79 -8.68 -8.62
C ARG A 296 14.67 -9.72 -8.51
N ALA A 297 13.44 -9.32 -8.81
CA ALA A 297 12.28 -10.20 -8.80
C ALA A 297 12.50 -11.40 -9.73
N GLU A 298 13.13 -11.15 -10.88
CA GLU A 298 13.44 -12.18 -11.85
C GLU A 298 14.36 -13.27 -11.28
N TRP A 299 15.32 -12.95 -10.41
CA TRP A 299 16.18 -13.97 -9.80
C TRP A 299 15.39 -15.02 -9.00
N ILE A 300 14.28 -14.60 -8.38
CA ILE A 300 13.37 -15.49 -7.67
C ILE A 300 12.69 -16.43 -8.68
N LEU A 301 12.21 -15.91 -9.81
CA LEU A 301 11.60 -16.74 -10.86
C LEU A 301 12.61 -17.71 -11.51
N GLN A 302 13.83 -17.24 -11.73
CA GLN A 302 14.90 -17.98 -12.40
C GLN A 302 15.50 -19.09 -11.54
N THR A 303 15.47 -18.95 -10.21
CA THR A 303 16.22 -19.85 -9.31
C THR A 303 15.46 -20.32 -8.07
N GLY A 304 14.25 -19.80 -7.83
CA GLY A 304 13.46 -20.07 -6.63
C GLY A 304 13.95 -19.33 -5.37
N ALA A 305 15.02 -18.53 -5.44
CA ALA A 305 15.57 -17.82 -4.29
C ALA A 305 16.34 -16.54 -4.68
N LEU A 306 16.37 -15.55 -3.79
CA LEU A 306 17.19 -14.35 -3.93
C LEU A 306 18.34 -14.36 -2.91
N THR A 307 19.59 -14.49 -3.38
CA THR A 307 20.77 -14.39 -2.51
C THR A 307 21.17 -12.93 -2.31
N ARG A 308 21.87 -12.63 -1.21
CA ARG A 308 22.36 -11.27 -0.93
C ARG A 308 23.25 -10.71 -2.04
N GLU A 309 24.07 -11.57 -2.65
CA GLU A 309 24.89 -11.21 -3.81
C GLU A 309 24.04 -10.73 -4.99
N ARG A 310 22.98 -11.46 -5.35
CA ARG A 310 22.05 -11.10 -6.44
C ARG A 310 21.19 -9.89 -6.10
N GLN A 311 20.83 -9.71 -4.83
CA GLN A 311 20.12 -8.51 -4.38
C GLN A 311 20.98 -7.25 -4.56
N ASN A 312 22.27 -7.35 -4.23
CA ASN A 312 23.22 -6.26 -4.35
C ASN A 312 23.70 -6.03 -5.78
N ASN A 313 23.74 -7.08 -6.60
CA ASN A 313 24.14 -7.03 -8.01
C ASN A 313 23.17 -7.83 -8.91
N PRO A 314 21.97 -7.28 -9.19
CA PRO A 314 20.94 -8.00 -9.93
C PRO A 314 21.23 -8.14 -11.43
N LEU A 315 22.22 -7.40 -11.95
CA LEU A 315 22.55 -7.35 -13.38
C LEU A 315 23.60 -8.39 -13.82
N THR A 316 23.88 -9.38 -12.98
CA THR A 316 24.76 -10.49 -13.38
C THR A 316 24.07 -11.35 -14.46
N HIS A 317 24.82 -11.72 -15.50
CA HIS A 317 24.25 -12.32 -16.72
C HIS A 317 23.93 -13.83 -16.61
N ASN A 318 24.21 -14.46 -15.48
CA ASN A 318 24.11 -15.92 -15.31
C ASN A 318 22.71 -16.41 -14.88
N ARG A 319 21.67 -15.93 -15.55
CA ARG A 319 20.30 -16.40 -15.31
C ARG A 319 20.10 -17.78 -15.96
N PRO A 320 19.73 -18.84 -15.20
CA PRO A 320 19.69 -20.21 -15.74
C PRO A 320 18.79 -20.40 -16.96
N TYR A 321 17.59 -19.82 -16.99
CA TYR A 321 16.69 -19.95 -18.15
C TYR A 321 17.21 -19.19 -19.35
N TRP A 322 17.74 -17.97 -19.15
CA TRP A 322 18.33 -17.21 -20.25
C TRP A 322 19.56 -17.89 -20.84
N ARG A 323 20.41 -18.50 -19.98
CA ARG A 323 21.55 -19.32 -20.43
C ARG A 323 21.10 -20.55 -21.22
N ALA A 324 19.91 -21.08 -20.94
CA ALA A 324 19.28 -22.14 -21.72
C ALA A 324 18.56 -21.63 -22.98
N GLY A 325 18.61 -20.33 -23.29
CA GLY A 325 17.93 -19.72 -24.43
C GLY A 325 16.44 -19.44 -24.22
N LEU A 326 15.94 -19.62 -23.00
CA LEU A 326 14.53 -19.41 -22.63
C LEU A 326 14.32 -17.97 -22.14
N MET A 327 14.18 -17.04 -23.08
CA MET A 327 14.00 -15.60 -22.83
C MET A 327 12.64 -15.07 -23.31
N GLY A 328 11.73 -15.96 -23.72
CA GLY A 328 10.44 -15.59 -24.33
C GLY A 328 10.48 -15.42 -25.85
N ASN A 329 11.54 -15.89 -26.51
CA ASN A 329 11.65 -15.85 -27.97
C ASN A 329 10.41 -16.48 -28.61
N ARG A 330 9.75 -15.75 -29.52
CA ARG A 330 8.53 -16.17 -30.24
C ARG A 330 7.28 -16.33 -29.36
N GLU A 331 7.35 -15.96 -28.09
CA GLU A 331 6.20 -15.95 -27.21
C GLU A 331 5.47 -14.61 -27.29
N ILE A 332 4.15 -14.68 -27.19
CA ILE A 332 3.26 -13.52 -27.09
C ILE A 332 2.58 -13.59 -25.74
N VAL A 333 2.75 -12.54 -24.93
CA VAL A 333 2.03 -12.39 -23.66
C VAL A 333 0.88 -11.42 -23.86
N HIS A 334 -0.34 -11.84 -23.51
CA HIS A 334 -1.47 -10.94 -23.46
C HIS A 334 -1.52 -10.22 -22.11
N VAL A 335 -1.60 -8.89 -22.13
CA VAL A 335 -1.66 -8.04 -20.94
C VAL A 335 -2.93 -7.21 -20.99
N VAL A 336 -3.77 -7.32 -19.96
CA VAL A 336 -4.99 -6.52 -19.80
C VAL A 336 -4.80 -5.61 -18.59
N ASP A 337 -4.60 -4.31 -18.81
CA ASP A 337 -4.22 -3.36 -17.76
C ASP A 337 -4.52 -1.90 -18.18
N THR A 338 -3.97 -0.88 -17.52
CA THR A 338 -4.19 0.55 -17.78
C THR A 338 -3.57 1.07 -19.09
N GLY A 339 -3.01 0.18 -19.89
CA GLY A 339 -2.37 0.47 -21.18
C GLY A 339 -0.85 0.27 -21.18
N LEU A 340 -0.16 0.87 -22.15
CA LEU A 340 1.29 0.81 -22.26
C LEU A 340 1.89 2.08 -22.85
N ASP A 341 2.87 2.68 -22.16
CA ASP A 341 3.69 3.77 -22.70
C ASP A 341 4.63 3.24 -23.80
N LEU A 342 4.22 3.44 -25.05
CA LEU A 342 4.98 3.04 -26.25
C LEU A 342 6.24 3.89 -26.48
N ALA A 343 6.37 5.05 -25.81
CA ALA A 343 7.56 5.88 -25.88
C ALA A 343 8.62 5.49 -24.82
N HIS A 344 8.27 4.63 -23.86
CA HIS A 344 9.20 4.16 -22.85
C HIS A 344 10.36 3.39 -23.51
N CYS A 345 11.61 3.59 -23.04
CA CYS A 345 12.82 3.03 -23.65
C CYS A 345 12.84 1.49 -23.75
N HIS A 346 12.01 0.82 -22.96
CA HIS A 346 11.85 -0.64 -22.97
C HIS A 346 10.92 -1.14 -24.07
N PHE A 347 10.08 -0.28 -24.62
CA PHE A 347 9.05 -0.63 -25.61
C PHE A 347 9.22 0.11 -26.93
N VAL A 348 9.91 1.26 -26.92
CA VAL A 348 10.18 2.04 -28.12
C VAL A 348 10.79 1.19 -29.24
N ASP A 349 10.39 1.54 -30.45
CA ASP A 349 10.83 0.95 -31.70
C ASP A 349 11.03 2.09 -32.71
N ASP A 350 12.25 2.23 -33.24
CA ASP A 350 12.60 3.31 -34.16
C ASP A 350 11.80 3.26 -35.48
N ALA A 351 11.23 2.11 -35.84
CA ALA A 351 10.36 1.97 -37.00
C ALA A 351 8.95 2.56 -36.78
N PHE A 352 8.59 2.92 -35.54
CA PHE A 352 7.27 3.40 -35.17
C PHE A 352 7.34 4.70 -34.36
N ASN A 353 6.70 5.76 -34.86
CA ASN A 353 6.62 7.01 -34.12
C ASN A 353 5.49 6.93 -33.05
N PRO A 354 5.82 6.96 -31.75
CA PRO A 354 4.82 6.85 -30.68
C PRO A 354 3.81 8.00 -30.70
N VAL A 355 4.20 9.20 -31.14
CA VAL A 355 3.28 10.36 -31.27
C VAL A 355 2.25 10.10 -32.36
N THR A 356 2.62 9.44 -33.45
CA THR A 356 1.68 9.09 -34.51
C THR A 356 0.67 8.06 -34.02
N LEU A 357 1.09 7.08 -33.21
CA LEU A 357 0.19 6.08 -32.62
C LEU A 357 -0.78 6.71 -31.61
N TYR A 358 -0.27 7.62 -30.78
CA TYR A 358 -1.08 8.41 -29.84
C TYR A 358 -2.11 9.29 -30.55
N ASN A 359 -1.76 9.85 -31.72
CA ASN A 359 -2.66 10.73 -32.47
C ASN A 359 -3.63 9.97 -33.40
N ALA A 360 -3.25 8.78 -33.89
CA ALA A 360 -4.06 7.97 -34.80
C ALA A 360 -5.40 7.53 -34.17
N SER A 361 -5.42 7.39 -32.86
CA SER A 361 -6.58 7.05 -32.06
C SER A 361 -7.56 8.23 -31.85
N LEU A 362 -7.06 9.47 -31.86
CA LEU A 362 -7.91 10.66 -31.71
C LEU A 362 -8.77 10.95 -32.95
N ALA A 363 -8.40 10.40 -34.10
CA ALA A 363 -9.06 10.65 -35.39
C ALA A 363 -10.32 9.78 -35.64
N SER A 364 -10.59 8.75 -34.82
CA SER A 364 -11.72 7.81 -35.01
C SER A 364 -12.44 7.54 -33.68
N VAL A 365 -13.21 8.52 -33.21
CA VAL A 365 -13.90 8.50 -31.90
C VAL A 365 -15.02 7.45 -31.83
N SER A 366 -15.42 6.83 -32.95
CA SER A 366 -16.52 5.85 -32.96
C SER A 366 -16.09 4.39 -32.82
N THR A 367 -14.84 4.06 -33.14
CA THR A 367 -14.24 2.72 -32.98
C THR A 367 -12.73 2.90 -33.00
N LEU A 368 -12.05 2.78 -31.85
CA LEU A 368 -10.60 2.68 -31.87
C LEU A 368 -10.22 1.40 -32.64
N PRO A 369 -9.50 1.50 -33.76
CA PRO A 369 -9.24 0.34 -34.60
C PRO A 369 -8.10 -0.47 -34.00
N ASP A 370 -8.37 -1.70 -33.56
CA ASP A 370 -7.39 -2.73 -33.23
C ASP A 370 -6.05 -2.54 -33.96
N TRP A 371 -5.00 -2.10 -33.26
CA TRP A 371 -3.70 -1.85 -33.88
C TRP A 371 -2.93 -3.16 -33.99
N ARG A 372 -2.76 -3.65 -35.22
CA ARG A 372 -1.97 -4.84 -35.53
C ARG A 372 -0.56 -4.44 -35.94
N ALA A 373 0.36 -4.51 -34.98
CA ALA A 373 1.74 -4.09 -35.15
C ALA A 373 2.63 -5.25 -35.63
N THR A 374 2.45 -5.71 -36.88
CA THR A 374 3.11 -6.94 -37.37
C THR A 374 4.64 -6.90 -37.23
N ASN A 375 5.24 -5.72 -37.40
CA ASN A 375 6.69 -5.53 -37.40
C ASN A 375 7.23 -4.76 -36.19
N HIS A 376 6.42 -4.48 -35.16
CA HIS A 376 6.91 -3.79 -33.97
C HIS A 376 7.67 -4.76 -33.06
N ARG A 377 8.88 -4.39 -32.64
CA ARG A 377 9.83 -5.17 -31.83
C ARG A 377 9.16 -5.80 -30.62
N LYS A 378 8.30 -5.04 -29.94
CA LYS A 378 7.68 -5.43 -28.67
C LYS A 378 6.20 -5.68 -28.69
N ILE A 379 5.47 -5.23 -29.70
CA ILE A 379 4.01 -5.24 -29.70
C ILE A 379 3.56 -6.01 -30.93
N VAL A 380 2.60 -6.91 -30.77
CA VAL A 380 1.94 -7.60 -31.89
C VAL A 380 0.54 -7.06 -32.12
N TYR A 381 -0.09 -6.58 -31.06
CA TYR A 381 -1.48 -6.20 -31.02
C TYR A 381 -1.71 -5.20 -29.89
N TYR A 382 -2.49 -4.16 -30.13
CA TYR A 382 -2.95 -3.23 -29.11
C TYR A 382 -4.41 -2.91 -29.37
N VAL A 383 -5.26 -3.19 -28.40
CA VAL A 383 -6.66 -2.74 -28.38
C VAL A 383 -6.85 -1.82 -27.18
N ALA A 384 -7.47 -0.67 -27.40
CA ALA A 384 -7.92 0.20 -26.34
C ALA A 384 -9.42 0.03 -26.17
N ALA A 385 -9.82 -0.28 -24.95
CA ALA A 385 -11.19 -0.59 -24.65
C ALA A 385 -12.05 0.68 -24.52
N ASN A 386 -13.36 0.53 -24.64
CA ASN A 386 -14.30 1.64 -24.86
C ASN A 386 -14.13 2.77 -23.84
N GLY A 387 -13.86 3.97 -24.35
CA GLY A 387 -13.74 5.21 -23.56
C GLY A 387 -12.33 5.79 -23.54
N ASN A 388 -11.30 4.99 -23.81
CA ASN A 388 -9.98 5.54 -24.10
C ASN A 388 -10.00 6.22 -25.46
N LEU A 389 -9.34 7.37 -25.56
CA LEU A 389 -9.22 8.12 -26.81
C LEU A 389 -7.85 7.89 -27.48
N TYR A 390 -6.95 7.15 -26.80
CA TYR A 390 -5.62 6.89 -27.31
C TYR A 390 -4.93 5.63 -26.82
N TYR A 391 -3.85 5.25 -27.53
CA TYR A 391 -2.91 4.21 -27.12
C TYR A 391 -1.84 4.81 -26.22
N GLY A 392 -1.82 4.39 -24.96
CA GLY A 392 -0.86 4.87 -23.98
C GLY A 392 -1.23 4.38 -22.59
N ASP A 393 -0.51 4.86 -21.59
CA ASP A 393 -0.77 4.54 -20.19
C ASP A 393 -0.67 5.81 -19.34
N GLU A 394 -1.81 6.28 -18.83
CA GLU A 394 -1.86 7.46 -17.95
C GLU A 394 -1.51 7.13 -16.50
N SER A 395 -1.68 5.88 -16.09
CA SER A 395 -1.44 5.45 -14.71
C SER A 395 -0.01 4.97 -14.49
N GLY A 396 0.63 4.46 -15.54
CA GLY A 396 1.93 3.79 -15.45
C GLY A 396 1.85 2.34 -14.96
N HIS A 397 0.68 1.87 -14.49
CA HIS A 397 0.50 0.52 -13.95
C HIS A 397 0.67 -0.54 -15.04
N GLY A 398 -0.02 -0.41 -16.17
CA GLY A 398 0.11 -1.34 -17.29
C GLY A 398 1.50 -1.36 -17.93
N THR A 399 2.18 -0.22 -17.97
CA THR A 399 3.59 -0.10 -18.38
C THR A 399 4.50 -0.84 -17.41
N HIS A 400 4.27 -0.68 -16.10
CA HIS A 400 5.03 -1.38 -15.07
C HIS A 400 4.80 -2.91 -15.13
N VAL A 401 3.56 -3.35 -15.27
CA VAL A 401 3.18 -4.77 -15.39
C VAL A 401 3.81 -5.37 -16.65
N THR A 402 3.64 -4.72 -17.80
CA THR A 402 4.25 -5.19 -19.06
C THR A 402 5.78 -5.18 -18.97
N GLY A 403 6.36 -4.17 -18.33
CA GLY A 403 7.81 -4.04 -18.10
C GLY A 403 8.37 -5.21 -17.29
N SER A 404 7.66 -5.59 -16.21
CA SER A 404 8.01 -6.72 -15.35
C SER A 404 8.08 -8.04 -16.11
N VAL A 405 7.21 -8.19 -17.11
CA VAL A 405 7.17 -9.41 -17.94
C VAL A 405 8.21 -9.35 -19.06
N LEU A 406 8.19 -8.33 -19.90
CA LEU A 406 8.92 -8.34 -21.18
C LEU A 406 9.67 -7.04 -21.51
N GLY A 407 9.78 -6.10 -20.56
CA GLY A 407 10.54 -4.86 -20.75
C GLY A 407 12.01 -5.13 -21.09
N ALA A 408 12.54 -4.47 -22.13
CA ALA A 408 13.95 -4.59 -22.49
C ALA A 408 14.40 -3.42 -23.38
N ILE A 409 15.51 -2.77 -23.03
CA ILE A 409 16.14 -1.75 -23.89
C ILE A 409 16.72 -2.44 -25.13
N GLY A 410 16.19 -2.14 -26.31
CA GLY A 410 16.73 -2.65 -27.56
C GLY A 410 18.11 -2.04 -27.87
N ASN A 411 19.03 -2.83 -28.41
CA ASN A 411 20.34 -2.35 -28.88
C ASN A 411 20.66 -2.81 -30.32
N GLY A 412 19.63 -3.15 -31.11
CA GLY A 412 19.76 -3.70 -32.46
C GLY A 412 19.79 -5.24 -32.50
N ASP A 413 19.75 -5.83 -33.69
CA ASP A 413 19.98 -7.27 -33.96
C ASP A 413 19.23 -8.29 -33.06
N ASN A 414 17.99 -8.00 -32.64
CA ASN A 414 17.26 -8.83 -31.67
C ASN A 414 18.03 -9.08 -30.36
N LYS A 415 18.82 -8.10 -29.93
CA LYS A 415 19.51 -8.10 -28.64
C LYS A 415 18.92 -7.02 -27.74
N PHE A 416 19.23 -7.11 -26.46
CA PHE A 416 18.85 -6.13 -25.47
C PHE A 416 20.02 -5.81 -24.53
N SER A 417 19.95 -4.63 -23.92
CA SER A 417 20.83 -4.23 -22.83
C SER A 417 20.14 -4.54 -21.50
N LEU A 418 20.82 -5.29 -20.64
CA LEU A 418 20.32 -5.63 -19.31
C LEU A 418 20.41 -4.42 -18.38
N ASP A 419 19.29 -4.07 -17.76
CA ASP A 419 19.15 -3.01 -16.76
C ASP A 419 18.24 -3.45 -15.60
N LEU A 420 17.99 -2.56 -14.64
CA LEU A 420 17.17 -2.87 -13.46
C LEU A 420 15.69 -3.14 -13.79
N GLY A 421 15.19 -2.58 -14.88
CA GLY A 421 13.80 -2.76 -15.30
C GLY A 421 13.60 -3.89 -16.31
N THR A 422 14.65 -4.59 -16.71
CA THR A 422 14.55 -5.69 -17.67
C THR A 422 13.62 -6.78 -17.11
N GLY A 423 12.61 -7.12 -17.90
CA GLY A 423 11.58 -8.10 -17.55
C GLY A 423 12.08 -9.54 -17.63
N SER A 424 11.26 -10.47 -17.13
CA SER A 424 11.62 -11.89 -17.02
C SER A 424 11.76 -12.61 -18.37
N ALA A 425 11.01 -12.18 -19.37
CA ALA A 425 10.97 -12.68 -20.73
C ALA A 425 11.29 -11.54 -21.73
N PRO A 426 12.54 -11.02 -21.71
CA PRO A 426 12.92 -9.81 -22.45
C PRO A 426 12.91 -9.99 -23.97
N MET A 427 12.66 -11.19 -24.49
CA MET A 427 12.52 -11.46 -25.93
C MET A 427 11.07 -11.77 -26.34
N ALA A 428 10.13 -11.79 -25.40
CA ALA A 428 8.71 -11.88 -25.70
C ALA A 428 8.16 -10.56 -26.29
N ARG A 429 6.99 -10.68 -26.92
CA ARG A 429 6.17 -9.57 -27.42
C ARG A 429 4.84 -9.51 -26.66
N ALA A 430 4.23 -8.33 -26.61
CA ALA A 430 2.95 -8.11 -25.95
C ALA A 430 1.80 -8.01 -26.95
N SER A 431 0.67 -8.62 -26.59
CA SER A 431 -0.66 -8.24 -27.04
C SER A 431 -1.31 -7.44 -25.90
N VAL A 432 -1.60 -6.17 -26.11
CA VAL A 432 -2.09 -5.28 -25.05
C VAL A 432 -3.59 -5.04 -25.23
N MET A 433 -4.35 -5.22 -24.15
CA MET A 433 -5.69 -4.67 -23.98
C MET A 433 -5.60 -3.58 -22.92
N ASP A 434 -5.75 -2.35 -23.37
CA ASP A 434 -5.79 -1.18 -22.53
C ASP A 434 -7.22 -0.96 -22.03
N ALA A 435 -7.42 -1.34 -20.77
CA ALA A 435 -8.63 -1.13 -19.99
C ALA A 435 -8.63 0.27 -19.33
N GLY A 436 -7.66 1.15 -19.60
CA GLY A 436 -7.59 2.49 -19.01
C GLY A 436 -7.62 2.50 -17.49
N VAL A 437 -7.77 3.69 -16.91
CA VAL A 437 -7.82 3.89 -15.45
C VAL A 437 -9.23 3.79 -14.86
N ARG A 438 -10.25 3.57 -15.70
CA ARG A 438 -11.68 3.65 -15.33
C ARG A 438 -12.50 2.40 -15.66
N PHE A 439 -11.86 1.24 -15.74
CA PHE A 439 -12.61 0.02 -15.99
C PHE A 439 -13.44 -0.39 -14.77
N ASN A 440 -14.75 -0.13 -14.86
CA ASN A 440 -15.73 -0.79 -14.01
C ASN A 440 -15.90 -2.22 -14.55
N PHE A 441 -15.41 -3.22 -13.84
CA PHE A 441 -15.92 -4.58 -14.02
C PHE A 441 -17.38 -4.58 -13.55
N ILE A 442 -18.32 -4.65 -14.49
CA ILE A 442 -19.76 -4.80 -14.21
C ILE A 442 -20.05 -6.28 -13.93
#